data_AF-A0A523TRM3-F1
#
_entry.id   AF-A0A523TRM3-F1
#
_cell.length_a   1.000
_cell.length_b   1.000
_cell.length_c   1.000
_cell.angle_alpha   90.00
_cell.angle_beta   90.00
_cell.angle_gamma   90.00
#
_symmetry.space_group_name_H-M   'P 1'
#
loop_
_entity.id
_entity.type
_entity.pdbx_description
1 polymer ?
#
loop_
_entity_poly.entity_id
_entity_poly.type
_entity_poly.pdbx_seq_one_letter_code
_entity_poly.pdbx_strand_id
1 'polypeptide(L)'
;MWYFGLLYAVGNMILSGVATVIYKSQSDKIKPMAMVLIQTITSAVSFLILTAAMGNFLDMFRIPVTAFLPLLFAAIMGIILGNFMYLTSLQFIGVTITYPIAMTFPLLTYVYEILIFGADFDWLKL
;
A
#
# COMPACT_ATOMS: atom_id res chain seq x y z
N MET A 1 7.27 -24.83 -0.52
CA MET A 1 7.37 -23.42 -0.10
C MET A 1 6.43 -22.47 -0.86
N TRP A 2 5.90 -22.81 -2.05
CA TRP A 2 4.98 -21.93 -2.80
C TRP A 2 3.55 -21.84 -2.23
N TYR A 3 3.06 -22.92 -1.58
CA TYR A 3 1.70 -22.97 -1.03
C TYR A 3 1.41 -21.89 0.03
N PHE A 4 2.36 -21.59 0.91
CA PHE A 4 2.18 -20.55 1.94
C PHE A 4 2.02 -19.17 1.30
N GLY A 5 2.83 -18.84 0.28
CA GLY A 5 2.70 -17.58 -0.45
C GLY A 5 1.33 -17.42 -1.11
N LEU A 6 0.81 -18.50 -1.70
CA LEU A 6 -0.50 -18.50 -2.34
C LEU A 6 -1.64 -18.29 -1.34
N LEU A 7 -1.55 -18.92 -0.16
CA LEU A 7 -2.50 -18.70 0.94
C LEU A 7 -2.50 -17.25 1.44
N TYR A 8 -1.31 -16.64 1.63
CA TYR A 8 -1.22 -15.24 2.02
C TYR A 8 -1.77 -14.30 0.95
N ALA A 9 -1.53 -14.59 -0.33
CA ALA A 9 -2.06 -13.77 -1.44
C ALA A 9 -3.59 -13.81 -1.49
N VAL A 10 -4.20 -14.99 -1.39
CA VAL A 10 -5.67 -15.14 -1.37
C VAL A 10 -6.26 -14.48 -0.13
N GLY A 11 -5.63 -14.67 1.04
CA GLY A 11 -6.05 -13.99 2.26
C GLY A 11 -6.01 -12.47 2.13
N ASN A 12 -4.91 -11.92 1.58
CA ASN A 12 -4.77 -10.50 1.34
C ASN A 12 -5.82 -9.96 0.36
N MET A 13 -6.13 -10.70 -0.70
CA MET A 13 -7.16 -10.33 -1.68
C MET A 13 -8.53 -10.17 -1.01
N ILE A 14 -8.93 -11.14 -0.19
CA ILE A 14 -10.23 -11.11 0.52
C ILE A 14 -10.26 -9.94 1.51
N LEU A 15 -9.20 -9.79 2.33
CA LEU A 15 -9.11 -8.72 3.33
C LEU A 15 -9.14 -7.32 2.69
N SER A 16 -8.42 -7.14 1.57
CA SER A 16 -8.38 -5.87 0.85
C SER A 16 -9.74 -5.52 0.23
N GLY A 17 -10.46 -6.51 -0.30
CA GLY A 17 -11.82 -6.33 -0.81
C GLY A 17 -12.79 -5.90 0.30
N VAL A 18 -12.80 -6.60 1.43
CA VAL A 18 -13.65 -6.27 2.59
C VAL A 18 -13.30 -4.87 3.13
N ALA A 19 -12.01 -4.56 3.28
CA ALA A 19 -11.55 -3.26 3.74
C ALA A 19 -12.06 -2.12 2.85
N THR A 20 -12.01 -2.29 1.53
CA THR A 20 -12.48 -1.28 0.58
C THR A 20 -13.98 -1.00 0.73
N VAL A 21 -14.80 -2.03 0.93
CA VAL A 21 -16.24 -1.89 1.18
C VAL A 21 -16.50 -1.15 2.50
N ILE A 22 -15.77 -1.50 3.56
CA ILE A 22 -15.84 -0.81 4.85
C ILE A 22 -15.45 0.66 4.68
N TYR A 23 -14.34 0.95 3.99
CA TYR A 23 -13.90 2.32 3.74
C TYR A 23 -14.97 3.13 3.03
N LYS A 24 -15.59 2.58 1.99
CA LYS A 24 -16.69 3.28 1.32
C LYS A 24 -17.87 3.54 2.26
N SER A 25 -18.27 2.56 3.07
CA SER A 25 -19.38 2.71 4.02
C SER A 25 -19.13 3.81 5.06
N GLN A 26 -17.86 4.05 5.42
CA GLN A 26 -17.47 5.08 6.38
C GLN A 26 -17.11 6.41 5.69
N SER A 27 -17.05 6.42 4.36
CA SER A 27 -16.50 7.52 3.59
C SER A 27 -17.34 8.80 3.69
N ASP A 28 -18.66 8.68 3.91
CA ASP A 28 -19.53 9.86 4.07
C ASP A 28 -19.45 10.45 5.50
N LYS A 29 -18.94 9.69 6.47
CA LYS A 29 -18.87 10.08 7.89
C LYS A 29 -17.49 10.56 8.31
N ILE A 30 -16.45 10.06 7.64
CA ILE A 30 -15.05 10.29 8.02
C ILE A 30 -14.31 10.91 6.84
N LYS A 31 -13.62 12.03 7.10
CA LYS A 31 -12.76 12.68 6.10
C LYS A 31 -11.65 11.72 5.64
N PRO A 32 -11.26 11.71 4.35
CA PRO A 32 -10.21 10.81 3.83
C PRO A 32 -8.91 10.87 4.65
N MET A 33 -8.49 12.08 5.04
CA MET A 33 -7.29 12.28 5.84
C MET A 33 -7.34 11.55 7.18
N ALA A 34 -8.48 11.56 7.87
CA ALA A 34 -8.64 10.84 9.13
C ALA A 34 -8.58 9.32 8.94
N MET A 35 -9.12 8.82 7.82
CA MET A 35 -9.02 7.40 7.47
C MET A 35 -7.56 6.98 7.16
N VAL A 36 -6.78 7.83 6.50
CA VAL A 36 -5.34 7.60 6.26
C VAL A 36 -4.57 7.58 7.58
N LEU A 37 -4.86 8.50 8.50
CA LEU A 37 -4.23 8.53 9.81
C LEU A 37 -4.52 7.26 10.62
N ILE A 38 -5.78 6.81 10.65
CA ILE A 38 -6.17 5.56 11.32
C ILE A 38 -5.43 4.36 10.70
N GLN A 39 -5.37 4.28 9.37
CA GLN A 39 -4.63 3.21 8.68
C GLN A 39 -3.15 3.25 9.04
N THR A 40 -2.53 4.42 8.99
CA THR A 40 -1.09 4.57 9.25
C THR A 40 -0.75 4.19 10.70
N ILE A 41 -1.57 4.61 11.67
CA ILE A 41 -1.39 4.23 13.08
C ILE A 41 -1.59 2.73 13.26
N THR A 42 -2.64 2.16 12.66
CA THR A 42 -2.92 0.72 12.75
C THR A 42 -1.77 -0.08 12.15
N SER A 43 -1.30 0.28 10.95
CA SER A 43 -0.16 -0.35 10.30
C SER A 43 1.13 -0.22 11.12
N ALA A 44 1.38 0.95 11.72
CA ALA A 44 2.55 1.15 12.58
C ALA A 44 2.50 0.25 13.83
N VAL A 45 1.34 0.16 14.49
CA VAL A 45 1.15 -0.72 15.65
C VAL A 45 1.29 -2.19 15.24
N SER A 46 0.65 -2.61 14.14
CA SER A 46 0.80 -3.97 13.61
C SER A 46 2.25 -4.29 13.28
N PHE A 47 2.99 -3.35 12.68
CA PHE A 47 4.40 -3.53 12.36
C PHE A 47 5.23 -3.72 13.63
N LEU A 48 5.04 -2.89 14.67
CA LEU A 48 5.75 -3.02 15.95
C LEU A 48 5.47 -4.35 16.66
N ILE A 49 4.21 -4.81 16.65
CA ILE A 49 3.84 -6.10 17.25
C ILE A 49 4.52 -7.25 16.51
N LEU A 50 4.53 -7.22 15.17
CA LEU A 50 5.14 -8.26 14.35
C LEU A 50 6.66 -8.30 14.53
N THR A 51 7.34 -7.16 14.53
CA THR A 51 8.80 -7.11 14.72
C THR A 51 9.21 -7.53 16.13
N ALA A 52 8.40 -7.19 17.15
CA ALA A 52 8.60 -7.69 18.51
C ALA A 52 8.41 -9.21 18.60
N ALA A 53 7.37 -9.77 17.99
CA ALA A 53 7.12 -11.20 17.97
C ALA A 53 8.21 -12.01 17.24
N MET A 54 8.85 -11.41 16.23
CA MET A 54 9.96 -12.02 15.49
C MET A 54 11.33 -11.86 16.18
N GLY A 55 11.41 -11.12 17.29
CA GLY A 55 12.67 -10.89 18.01
C GLY A 55 13.62 -9.86 17.37
N ASN A 56 13.23 -9.24 16.26
CA ASN A 56 14.09 -8.34 15.47
C ASN A 56 13.84 -6.84 15.77
N PHE A 57 13.33 -6.52 16.97
CA PHE A 57 12.92 -5.15 17.33
C PHE A 57 14.09 -4.15 17.27
N LEU A 58 15.29 -4.57 17.67
CA LEU A 58 16.47 -3.69 17.69
C LEU A 58 17.03 -3.40 16.29
N ASP A 59 16.82 -4.30 15.32
CA ASP A 59 17.33 -4.11 13.96
C ASP A 59 16.56 -3.02 13.18
N MET A 60 15.36 -2.67 13.63
CA MET A 60 14.57 -1.56 13.08
C MET A 60 15.30 -0.21 13.20
N PHE A 61 16.17 -0.06 14.18
CA PHE A 61 16.92 1.18 14.43
C PHE A 61 18.30 1.20 13.75
N ARG A 62 18.69 0.11 13.09
CA ARG A 62 20.00 -0.01 12.41
C ARG A 62 19.94 0.43 10.94
N ILE A 63 18.92 1.18 10.54
CA ILE A 63 18.76 1.66 9.16
C ILE A 63 19.87 2.68 8.84
N PRO A 64 20.66 2.48 7.78
CA PRO A 64 21.68 3.45 7.40
C PRO A 64 21.05 4.77 6.97
N VAL A 65 21.68 5.89 7.34
CA VAL A 65 21.18 7.25 7.05
C VAL A 65 20.97 7.48 5.55
N THR A 66 21.78 6.83 4.71
CA THR A 66 21.65 6.88 3.25
C THR A 66 20.35 6.25 2.73
N ALA A 67 19.81 5.24 3.41
CA ALA A 67 18.53 4.61 3.07
C ALA A 67 17.34 5.28 3.75
N PHE A 68 17.58 6.05 4.82
CA PHE A 68 16.51 6.71 5.57
C PHE A 68 15.76 7.75 4.74
N LEU A 69 16.48 8.59 3.98
CA LEU A 69 15.85 9.66 3.20
C LEU A 69 14.96 9.13 2.05
N PRO A 70 15.42 8.16 1.22
CA PRO A 70 14.55 7.51 0.24
C PRO A 70 13.35 6.80 0.88
N LEU A 71 13.55 6.14 2.02
CA LEU A 71 12.47 5.45 2.74
C LEU A 71 11.41 6.43 3.24
N LEU A 72 11.81 7.57 3.81
CA LEU A 72 10.91 8.61 4.25
C LEU A 72 10.09 9.17 3.07
N PHE A 73 10.76 9.44 1.95
CA PHE A 73 10.11 9.92 0.74
C PHE A 73 9.09 8.91 0.20
N ALA A 74 9.48 7.63 0.12
CA ALA A 74 8.60 6.55 -0.31
C ALA A 74 7.39 6.39 0.62
N ALA A 75 7.59 6.52 1.95
CA ALA A 75 6.49 6.46 2.91
C ALA A 75 5.51 7.63 2.73
N ILE A 76 5.99 8.85 2.56
CA ILE A 76 5.11 10.02 2.35
C ILE A 76 4.35 9.90 1.02
N MET A 77 5.06 9.59 -0.07
CA MET A 77 4.45 9.50 -1.40
C MET A 77 3.51 8.30 -1.54
N GLY A 78 3.95 7.11 -1.10
CA GLY A 78 3.17 5.89 -1.24
C GLY A 78 2.05 5.78 -0.22
N ILE A 79 2.39 5.89 1.07
CA ILE A 79 1.44 5.60 2.15
C ILE A 79 0.51 6.77 2.40
N ILE A 80 1.02 8.01 2.48
CA ILE A 80 0.18 9.16 2.84
C ILE A 80 -0.54 9.68 1.60
N LEU A 81 0.21 10.12 0.59
CA LEU A 81 -0.37 10.76 -0.59
C LEU A 81 -1.18 9.75 -1.43
N GLY A 82 -0.61 8.57 -1.70
CA GLY A 82 -1.29 7.51 -2.44
C GLY A 82 -2.62 7.10 -1.82
N ASN A 83 -2.64 6.76 -0.52
CA ASN A 83 -3.88 6.37 0.16
C ASN A 83 -4.87 7.54 0.26
N PHE A 84 -4.39 8.77 0.47
CA PHE A 84 -5.27 9.94 0.49
C PHE A 84 -5.99 10.12 -0.84
N MET A 85 -5.27 10.07 -1.97
CA MET A 85 -5.85 10.18 -3.31
C MET A 85 -6.80 9.02 -3.61
N TYR A 86 -6.46 7.81 -3.19
CA TYR A 86 -7.30 6.62 -3.34
C TYR A 86 -8.63 6.75 -2.58
N LEU A 87 -8.58 7.06 -1.27
CA LEU A 87 -9.78 7.19 -0.44
C LEU A 87 -10.65 8.37 -0.87
N THR A 88 -10.02 9.45 -1.32
CA THR A 88 -10.71 10.61 -1.88
C THR A 88 -11.45 10.22 -3.17
N SER A 89 -10.80 9.48 -4.07
CA SER A 89 -11.45 8.93 -5.27
C SER A 89 -12.62 8.01 -4.91
N LEU A 90 -12.44 7.16 -3.88
CA LEU A 90 -13.48 6.27 -3.38
C LEU A 90 -14.73 7.04 -2.90
N GLN A 91 -14.53 8.21 -2.30
CA GLN A 91 -15.62 9.12 -1.92
C GLN A 91 -16.34 9.68 -3.14
N PHE A 92 -15.60 10.23 -4.10
CA PHE A 92 -16.16 10.95 -5.24
C PHE A 92 -16.87 10.05 -6.27
N ILE A 93 -16.25 8.95 -6.69
CA ILE A 93 -16.73 8.13 -7.82
C ILE A 93 -17.13 6.70 -7.39
N GLY A 94 -17.01 6.38 -6.10
CA GLY A 94 -17.41 5.09 -5.55
C GLY A 94 -16.43 3.94 -5.81
N VAL A 95 -16.67 2.79 -5.17
CA VAL A 95 -15.79 1.61 -5.21
C VAL A 95 -15.74 0.99 -6.60
N THR A 96 -16.90 0.87 -7.25
CA THR A 96 -17.06 0.17 -8.54
C THR A 96 -16.21 0.76 -9.66
N ILE A 97 -15.92 2.07 -9.61
CA ILE A 97 -15.11 2.75 -10.61
C ILE A 97 -13.68 2.97 -10.10
N THR A 98 -13.50 3.38 -8.83
CA THR A 98 -12.17 3.64 -8.27
C THR A 98 -11.30 2.40 -8.27
N TYR A 99 -11.86 1.24 -7.87
CA TYR A 99 -11.07 0.03 -7.67
C TYR A 99 -10.48 -0.53 -8.97
N PRO A 100 -11.24 -0.68 -10.08
CA PRO A 100 -10.67 -1.09 -11.36
C PRO A 100 -9.62 -0.12 -11.91
N ILE A 101 -9.84 1.20 -11.77
CA ILE A 101 -8.85 2.22 -12.19
C ILE A 101 -7.58 2.09 -11.35
N ALA A 102 -7.70 1.93 -10.02
CA ALA A 102 -6.55 1.75 -9.17
C ALA A 102 -5.77 0.49 -9.56
N MET A 103 -6.46 -0.61 -9.93
CA MET A 103 -5.83 -1.86 -10.35
C MET A 103 -5.07 -1.79 -11.68
N THR A 104 -5.11 -0.68 -12.42
CA THR A 104 -4.20 -0.44 -13.55
C THR A 104 -2.80 0.00 -13.10
N PHE A 105 -2.55 0.11 -11.78
CA PHE A 105 -1.24 0.46 -11.24
C PHE A 105 -0.07 -0.39 -11.76
N PRO A 106 -0.18 -1.71 -12.04
CA PRO A 106 0.96 -2.49 -12.52
C PRO A 106 1.52 -1.96 -13.85
N LEU A 107 0.64 -1.49 -14.73
CA LEU A 107 1.04 -0.89 -16.01
C LEU A 107 1.81 0.41 -15.79
N LEU A 108 1.35 1.26 -14.87
CA LEU A 108 2.06 2.48 -14.49
C LEU A 108 3.40 2.16 -13.80
N THR A 109 3.43 1.17 -12.91
CA THR A 109 4.66 0.71 -12.25
C THR A 109 5.68 0.23 -13.27
N TYR A 110 5.27 -0.54 -14.28
CA TYR A 110 6.16 -1.00 -15.34
C TYR A 110 6.74 0.16 -16.17
N VAL A 111 5.91 1.15 -16.51
CA VAL A 111 6.38 2.37 -17.20
C VAL A 111 7.39 3.14 -16.33
N TYR A 112 7.15 3.28 -15.03
CA TYR A 112 8.10 3.91 -14.11
C TYR A 112 9.39 3.09 -13.96
N GLU A 113 9.30 1.76 -13.98
CA GLU A 113 10.46 0.88 -13.92
C GLU A 113 11.40 1.12 -15.11
N ILE A 114 10.85 1.19 -16.32
CA ILE A 114 11.61 1.49 -17.54
C ILE A 114 12.20 2.91 -17.49
N LEU A 115 11.38 3.91 -17.13
CA LEU A 115 11.81 5.32 -17.17
C LEU A 115 12.85 5.68 -16.11
N ILE A 116 12.71 5.13 -14.90
CA ILE A 116 13.55 5.52 -13.75
C ILE A 116 14.77 4.60 -13.63
N PHE A 117 14.59 3.30 -13.85
CA PHE A 117 15.66 2.30 -13.64
C PHE A 117 16.29 1.82 -14.95
N GLY A 118 15.78 2.25 -16.11
CA GLY A 118 16.32 1.87 -17.41
C GLY A 118 16.12 0.39 -17.74
N ALA A 119 15.08 -0.24 -17.18
CA ALA A 119 14.78 -1.64 -17.44
C ALA A 119 14.42 -1.88 -18.91
N ASP A 120 14.87 -3.00 -19.47
CA ASP A 120 14.57 -3.37 -20.85
C ASP A 120 13.07 -3.66 -21.02
N PHE A 121 12.53 -3.17 -22.13
CA PHE A 121 11.15 -3.40 -22.51
C PHE A 121 10.97 -4.85 -22.99
N ASP A 122 10.17 -5.64 -22.27
CA ASP A 122 9.87 -7.04 -22.58
C ASP A 122 8.35 -7.24 -22.64
N TRP A 123 7.86 -7.51 -23.86
CA TRP A 123 6.43 -7.70 -24.15
C TRP A 123 5.80 -8.87 -23.38
N LEU A 124 6.58 -9.80 -22.83
CA LEU A 124 6.09 -10.98 -22.11
C LEU A 124 5.80 -10.72 -20.62
N LYS A 125 6.18 -9.55 -20.08
CA LYS A 125 6.03 -9.19 -18.66
C LYS A 125 4.87 -8.21 -18.40
N LEU A 126 4.10 -7.89 -19.43
CA LEU A 126 2.97 -6.96 -19.43
C LEU A 126 1.64 -7.72 -19.38
#